data_AF-A0A1V6B203-F1
#
_entry.id   AF-A0A1V6B203-F1
#
_cell.length_a   1.000
_cell.length_b   1.000
_cell.length_c   1.000
_cell.angle_alpha   90.00
_cell.angle_beta   90.00
_cell.angle_gamma   90.00
#
_symmetry.space_group_name_H-M   'P 1'
#
loop_
_entity.id
_entity.type
_entity.pdbx_description
1 polymer ?
#
loop_
_entity_poly.entity_id
_entity_poly.type
_entity_poly.pdbx_seq_one_letter_code
_entity_poly.pdbx_strand_id
1 'polypeptide(L)'
;MKEEKSKKDEYQKALTAYGDAMKEFRKSKWDKAQESFGAFIEKFPAERDLVARARTYQSIAAERFKEPREIPALKTAEDYVRAAVYKMNTGAAEEALKLVEKALKSDPADARLLYLQADLLCRRGRLDESLEALRQAVAGEKAYRILAQNEVDFAPLWEDKRFKAITKTS
;
A
#
# COMPACT_ATOMS: atom_id res chain seq x y z
N MET A 1 25.69 -41.86 -15.31
CA MET A 1 24.32 -42.03 -14.79
C MET A 1 24.10 -41.50 -13.37
N LYS A 2 24.86 -41.91 -12.33
CA LYS A 2 24.61 -41.41 -10.94
C LYS A 2 24.86 -39.91 -10.76
N GLU A 3 25.97 -39.39 -11.29
CA GLU A 3 26.30 -37.96 -11.21
C GLU A 3 25.32 -37.05 -11.97
N GLU A 4 24.85 -37.52 -13.13
CA GLU A 4 23.92 -36.77 -13.98
C GLU A 4 22.52 -36.68 -13.34
N LYS A 5 22.09 -37.77 -12.67
CA LYS A 5 20.87 -37.77 -11.86
C LYS A 5 20.99 -36.84 -10.65
N SER A 6 22.14 -36.85 -9.96
CA SER A 6 22.41 -35.96 -8.83
C SER A 6 22.41 -34.48 -9.23
N LYS A 7 22.97 -34.12 -10.39
CA LYS A 7 22.94 -32.75 -10.91
C LYS A 7 21.53 -32.29 -11.25
N LYS A 8 20.71 -33.18 -11.83
CA LYS A 8 19.30 -32.89 -12.13
C LYS A 8 18.48 -32.69 -10.85
N ASP A 9 18.76 -33.47 -9.81
CA ASP A 9 18.08 -33.37 -8.52
C ASP A 9 18.46 -32.06 -7.79
N GLU A 10 19.72 -31.63 -7.85
CA GLU A 10 20.18 -30.35 -7.30
C GLU A 10 19.60 -29.15 -8.05
N TYR A 11 19.57 -29.20 -9.39
CA TYR A 11 18.93 -28.16 -10.20
C TYR A 11 17.43 -28.00 -9.87
N GLN A 12 16.72 -29.11 -9.65
CA GLN A 12 15.31 -29.07 -9.29
C GLN A 12 15.09 -28.43 -7.91
N LYS A 13 15.97 -28.69 -6.93
CA LYS A 13 15.93 -28.04 -5.61
C LYS A 13 16.19 -26.54 -5.72
N ALA A 14 17.15 -26.14 -6.58
CA ALA A 14 17.45 -24.74 -6.84
C ALA A 14 16.22 -24.02 -7.44
N LEU A 15 15.54 -24.62 -8.41
CA LEU A 15 14.32 -24.06 -9.01
C LEU A 15 13.21 -23.86 -7.97
N THR A 16 13.00 -24.83 -7.09
CA THR A 16 11.98 -24.71 -6.02
C THR A 16 12.33 -23.56 -5.07
N ALA A 17 13.57 -23.51 -4.56
CA ALA A 17 14.02 -22.46 -3.66
C ALA A 17 13.93 -21.06 -4.29
N TYR A 18 14.32 -20.93 -5.56
CA TYR A 18 14.17 -19.70 -6.32
C TYR A 18 12.70 -19.31 -6.50
N GLY A 19 11.83 -20.28 -6.79
CA GLY A 19 10.38 -20.07 -6.91
C GLY A 19 9.72 -19.57 -5.62
N ASP A 20 10.14 -20.09 -4.47
CA ASP A 20 9.67 -19.65 -3.16
C ASP A 20 10.10 -18.21 -2.85
N ALA A 21 11.37 -17.85 -3.12
CA ALA A 21 11.85 -16.47 -2.98
C ALA A 21 11.06 -15.50 -3.90
N MET A 22 10.77 -15.92 -5.14
CA MET A 22 9.94 -15.15 -6.06
C MET A 22 8.49 -14.99 -5.58
N LYS A 23 7.94 -15.96 -4.86
CA LYS A 23 6.59 -15.86 -4.28
C LYS A 23 6.53 -14.78 -3.20
N GLU A 24 7.57 -14.62 -2.41
CA GLU A 24 7.69 -13.56 -1.41
C GLU A 24 7.88 -12.18 -2.07
N PHE A 25 8.72 -12.12 -3.10
CA PHE A 25 8.92 -10.91 -3.91
C PHE A 25 7.61 -10.43 -4.56
N ARG A 26 6.82 -11.33 -5.15
CA ARG A 26 5.51 -11.00 -5.74
C ARG A 26 4.46 -10.56 -4.72
N LYS A 27 4.63 -10.94 -3.46
CA LYS A 27 3.78 -10.50 -2.34
C LYS A 27 4.28 -9.19 -1.71
N SER A 28 5.27 -8.54 -2.32
CA SER A 28 5.90 -7.30 -1.81
C SER A 28 6.47 -7.44 -0.39
N LYS A 29 6.81 -8.67 0.03
CA LYS A 29 7.48 -8.92 1.31
C LYS A 29 8.98 -8.72 1.12
N TRP A 30 9.39 -7.46 1.00
CA TRP A 30 10.74 -7.10 0.58
C TRP A 30 11.82 -7.59 1.55
N ASP A 31 11.52 -7.60 2.85
CA ASP A 31 12.33 -8.18 3.93
C ASP A 31 12.63 -9.66 3.67
N LYS A 32 11.58 -10.48 3.55
CA LYS A 32 11.69 -11.93 3.36
C LYS A 32 12.27 -12.28 2.01
N ALA A 33 11.86 -11.55 0.96
CA ALA A 33 12.38 -11.75 -0.37
C ALA A 33 13.90 -11.54 -0.41
N GLN A 34 14.43 -10.50 0.25
CA GLN A 34 15.88 -10.27 0.31
C GLN A 34 16.60 -11.41 1.03
N GLU A 35 16.10 -11.86 2.17
CA GLU A 35 16.67 -12.99 2.93
C GLU A 35 16.65 -14.29 2.10
N SER A 36 15.51 -14.63 1.49
CA SER A 36 15.33 -15.84 0.70
C SER A 36 16.20 -15.86 -0.56
N PHE A 37 16.38 -14.72 -1.25
CA PHE A 37 17.33 -14.64 -2.37
C PHE A 37 18.78 -14.76 -1.90
N GLY A 38 19.14 -14.17 -0.75
CA GLY A 38 20.46 -14.34 -0.14
C GLY A 38 20.76 -15.81 0.18
N ALA A 39 19.84 -16.49 0.87
CA ALA A 39 19.95 -17.91 1.19
C ALA A 39 20.04 -18.79 -0.07
N PHE A 40 19.28 -18.46 -1.12
CA PHE A 40 19.37 -19.13 -2.41
C PHE A 40 20.78 -19.02 -3.02
N ILE A 41 21.37 -17.82 -3.02
CA ILE A 41 22.71 -17.56 -3.59
C ILE A 41 23.80 -18.32 -2.83
N GLU A 42 23.70 -18.39 -1.50
CA GLU A 42 24.65 -19.13 -0.67
C GLU A 42 24.55 -20.64 -0.86
N LYS A 43 23.32 -21.16 -1.00
CA LYS A 43 23.05 -22.60 -1.09
C LYS A 43 23.29 -23.19 -2.49
N PHE A 44 23.09 -22.42 -3.55
CA PHE A 44 23.18 -22.87 -4.93
C PHE A 44 24.17 -22.04 -5.79
N PRO A 45 25.43 -21.83 -5.36
CA PRO A 45 26.37 -20.96 -6.05
C PRO A 45 26.78 -21.47 -7.45
N ALA A 46 26.61 -22.78 -7.70
CA ALA A 46 26.89 -23.41 -8.99
C ALA A 46 25.86 -23.06 -10.09
N GLU A 47 24.65 -22.63 -9.71
CA GLU A 47 23.56 -22.30 -10.63
C GLU A 47 23.66 -20.85 -11.14
N ARG A 48 24.73 -20.57 -11.91
CA ARG A 48 25.19 -19.20 -12.24
C ARG A 48 24.09 -18.29 -12.79
N ASP A 49 23.21 -18.81 -13.66
CA ASP A 49 22.13 -18.03 -14.26
C ASP A 49 21.04 -17.66 -13.24
N LEU A 50 20.65 -18.61 -12.39
CA LEU A 50 19.68 -18.37 -11.33
C LEU A 50 20.27 -17.45 -10.26
N VAL A 51 21.56 -17.61 -9.93
CA VAL A 51 22.29 -16.74 -8.99
C VAL A 51 22.35 -15.30 -9.52
N ALA A 52 22.62 -15.10 -10.80
CA ALA A 52 22.64 -13.77 -11.40
C ALA A 52 21.26 -13.10 -11.30
N ARG A 53 20.18 -13.83 -11.60
CA ARG A 53 18.81 -13.33 -11.45
C ARG A 53 18.46 -13.06 -9.99
N ALA A 54 18.81 -13.98 -9.08
CA ALA A 54 18.57 -13.84 -7.66
C ALA A 54 19.27 -12.60 -7.09
N ARG A 55 20.50 -12.30 -7.50
CA ARG A 55 21.21 -11.06 -7.11
C ARG A 55 20.47 -9.81 -7.57
N THR A 56 19.98 -9.78 -8.80
CA THR A 56 19.16 -8.67 -9.31
C THR A 56 17.91 -8.48 -8.47
N TYR A 57 17.15 -9.55 -8.21
CA TYR A 57 15.94 -9.45 -7.40
C TYR A 57 16.21 -9.15 -5.93
N GLN A 58 17.30 -9.66 -5.36
CA GLN A 58 17.77 -9.31 -4.01
C GLN A 58 18.10 -7.82 -3.92
N SER A 59 18.79 -7.27 -4.92
CA SER A 59 19.10 -5.83 -4.99
C SER A 59 17.82 -4.99 -5.08
N ILE A 60 16.87 -5.37 -5.94
CA ILE A 60 15.57 -4.69 -6.04
C ILE A 60 14.78 -4.80 -4.73
N ALA A 61 14.77 -5.97 -4.09
CA ALA A 61 14.13 -6.18 -2.80
C ALA A 61 14.80 -5.34 -1.72
N ALA A 62 16.13 -5.24 -1.71
CA ALA A 62 16.88 -4.40 -0.78
C ALA A 62 16.61 -2.91 -1.00
N GLU A 63 16.57 -2.43 -2.25
CA GLU A 63 16.21 -1.03 -2.56
C GLU A 63 14.75 -0.72 -2.17
N ARG A 64 13.84 -1.68 -2.35
CA ARG A 64 12.44 -1.51 -1.92
C ARG A 64 12.25 -1.69 -0.43
N PHE A 65 13.10 -2.46 0.23
CA PHE A 65 13.13 -2.61 1.69
C PHE A 65 13.74 -1.38 2.36
N LYS A 66 14.73 -0.74 1.72
CA LYS A 66 15.22 0.61 2.09
C LYS A 66 14.10 1.64 2.08
N GLU A 67 12.97 1.37 1.41
CA GLU A 67 11.73 2.10 1.63
C GLU A 67 10.78 1.33 2.57
N PRO A 68 10.59 1.86 3.78
CA PRO A 68 9.59 2.90 3.94
C PRO A 68 10.31 4.20 3.64
N ARG A 69 9.86 4.96 2.64
CA ARG A 69 10.04 6.41 2.74
C ARG A 69 9.38 6.76 4.06
N GLU A 70 10.18 6.87 5.11
CA GLU A 70 9.79 7.70 6.23
C GLU A 70 9.41 9.01 5.58
N ILE A 71 8.10 9.28 5.55
CA ILE A 71 7.69 10.65 5.30
C ILE A 71 8.45 11.44 6.37
N PRO A 72 9.25 12.45 5.98
CA PRO A 72 10.06 13.23 6.91
C PRO A 72 9.23 13.49 8.16
N ALA A 73 9.78 13.16 9.34
CA ALA A 73 9.05 13.06 10.61
C ALA A 73 7.72 13.82 10.56
N LEU A 74 6.62 13.09 10.37
CA LEU A 74 5.30 13.66 10.17
C LEU A 74 4.96 14.56 11.35
N LYS A 75 5.09 15.87 11.15
CA LYS A 75 4.94 16.88 12.22
C LYS A 75 3.72 17.73 11.99
N THR A 76 3.37 17.97 10.73
CA THR A 76 2.25 18.84 10.35
C THR A 76 1.14 18.03 9.70
N ALA A 77 -0.10 18.52 9.80
CA ALA A 77 -1.24 17.92 9.10
C ALA A 77 -0.99 17.82 7.58
N GLU A 78 -0.28 18.81 7.02
CA GLU A 78 0.13 18.82 5.61
C GLU A 78 1.06 17.66 5.24
N ASP A 79 2.01 17.28 6.11
CA ASP A 79 2.87 16.11 5.87
C ASP A 79 2.06 14.82 5.84
N TYR A 80 1.08 14.70 6.75
CA TYR A 80 0.16 13.57 6.80
C TYR A 80 -0.75 13.49 5.57
N VAL A 81 -1.27 14.62 5.09
CA VAL A 81 -2.06 14.70 3.86
C VAL A 81 -1.24 14.22 2.67
N ARG A 82 -0.04 14.77 2.46
CA ARG A 82 0.85 14.35 1.36
C ARG A 82 1.19 12.86 1.41
N ALA A 83 1.49 12.36 2.61
CA ALA A 83 1.78 10.96 2.84
C ALA A 83 0.60 10.03 2.50
N ALA A 84 -0.60 10.38 2.98
CA ALA A 84 -1.80 9.61 2.75
C ALA A 84 -2.15 9.55 1.26
N VAL A 85 -2.10 10.69 0.56
CA VAL A 85 -2.35 10.76 -0.89
C VAL A 85 -1.33 9.93 -1.67
N TYR A 86 -0.05 10.00 -1.31
CA TYR A 86 0.97 9.14 -1.94
C TYR A 86 0.63 7.65 -1.76
N LYS A 87 0.28 7.24 -0.54
CA LYS A 87 -0.08 5.85 -0.25
C LYS A 87 -1.33 5.39 -0.99
N MET A 88 -2.36 6.24 -1.06
CA MET A 88 -3.56 6.01 -1.88
C MET A 88 -3.21 5.75 -3.35
N ASN A 89 -2.42 6.63 -3.95
CA ASN A 89 -2.03 6.52 -5.36
C ASN A 89 -1.16 5.30 -5.66
N THR A 90 -0.40 4.82 -4.68
CA THR A 90 0.41 3.59 -4.81
C THR A 90 -0.36 2.30 -4.49
N GLY A 91 -1.66 2.38 -4.19
CA GLY A 91 -2.50 1.22 -3.87
C GLY A 91 -2.36 0.72 -2.43
N ALA A 92 -1.67 1.45 -1.56
CA ALA A 92 -1.46 1.11 -0.14
C ALA A 92 -2.55 1.77 0.75
N ALA A 93 -3.81 1.45 0.48
CA ALA A 93 -4.97 2.11 1.11
C ALA A 93 -5.01 1.95 2.65
N GLU A 94 -4.64 0.80 3.19
CA GLU A 94 -4.63 0.55 4.65
C GLU A 94 -3.58 1.41 5.37
N GLU A 95 -2.43 1.62 4.72
CA GLU A 95 -1.37 2.47 5.26
C GLU A 95 -1.77 3.93 5.21
N ALA A 96 -2.43 4.36 4.12
CA ALA A 96 -3.01 5.69 4.03
C ALA A 96 -4.03 5.95 5.15
N LEU A 97 -4.92 4.99 5.43
CA LEU A 97 -5.92 5.15 6.49
C LEU A 97 -5.27 5.28 7.87
N LYS A 98 -4.23 4.49 8.17
CA LYS A 98 -3.47 4.61 9.43
C LYS A 98 -2.80 5.98 9.56
N LEU A 99 -2.28 6.53 8.47
CA LEU A 99 -1.68 7.87 8.46
C LEU A 99 -2.73 8.94 8.77
N VAL A 100 -3.89 8.87 8.12
CA VAL A 100 -5.01 9.79 8.34
C VAL A 100 -5.52 9.69 9.79
N GLU A 101 -5.76 8.48 10.30
CA GLU A 101 -6.19 8.25 11.69
C GLU A 101 -5.18 8.78 12.71
N LYS A 102 -3.87 8.62 12.45
CA LYS A 102 -2.82 9.17 13.31
C LYS A 102 -2.83 10.70 13.31
N ALA A 103 -3.03 11.32 12.15
CA ALA A 103 -3.07 12.77 12.01
C ALA A 103 -4.27 13.38 12.73
N LEU A 104 -5.45 12.77 12.55
CA LEU A 104 -6.71 13.20 13.19
C LEU A 104 -6.69 13.10 14.72
N LYS A 105 -5.78 12.31 15.32
CA LYS A 105 -5.59 12.35 16.79
C LYS A 105 -5.02 13.68 17.28
N SER A 106 -4.27 14.38 16.44
CA SER A 106 -3.65 15.67 16.80
C SER A 106 -4.54 16.84 16.41
N ASP A 107 -5.21 16.75 15.26
CA ASP A 107 -6.22 17.70 14.82
C ASP A 107 -7.47 16.97 14.31
N PRO A 108 -8.45 16.69 15.18
CA PRO A 108 -9.66 15.97 14.80
C PRO A 108 -10.57 16.72 13.82
N ALA A 109 -10.34 18.01 13.58
CA ALA A 109 -11.21 18.87 12.79
C ALA A 109 -10.60 19.26 11.42
N ASP A 110 -9.41 18.77 11.08
CA ASP A 110 -8.80 19.04 9.77
C ASP A 110 -9.67 18.44 8.64
N ALA A 111 -10.34 19.32 7.91
CA ALA A 111 -11.28 18.94 6.86
C ALA A 111 -10.63 18.14 5.72
N ARG A 112 -9.34 18.36 5.43
CA ARG A 112 -8.60 17.63 4.39
C ARG A 112 -8.41 16.18 4.81
N LEU A 113 -7.98 15.97 6.06
CA LEU A 113 -7.78 14.63 6.62
C LEU A 113 -9.10 13.88 6.74
N LEU A 114 -10.17 14.54 7.19
CA LEU A 114 -11.51 13.94 7.24
C LEU A 114 -12.03 13.56 5.84
N TYR A 115 -11.78 14.36 4.82
CA TYR A 115 -12.15 14.03 3.44
C TYR A 115 -11.38 12.81 2.92
N LEU A 116 -10.05 12.75 3.14
CA LEU A 116 -9.24 11.58 2.79
C LEU A 116 -9.70 10.33 3.54
N GLN A 117 -10.10 10.47 4.81
CA GLN A 117 -10.67 9.37 5.59
C GLN A 117 -11.95 8.87 4.95
N ALA A 118 -12.85 9.76 4.55
CA ALA A 118 -14.12 9.41 3.92
C ALA A 118 -13.91 8.62 2.63
N ASP A 119 -13.00 9.08 1.76
CA ASP A 119 -12.65 8.40 0.51
C ASP A 119 -12.12 6.98 0.76
N LEU A 120 -11.12 6.85 1.64
CA LEU A 120 -10.52 5.57 2.02
C LEU A 120 -11.54 4.59 2.63
N LEU A 121 -12.42 5.08 3.51
CA LEU A 121 -13.48 4.28 4.11
C LEU A 121 -14.49 3.81 3.05
N CYS A 122 -14.84 4.66 2.08
CA CYS A 122 -15.76 4.31 1.00
C CYS A 122 -15.18 3.18 0.12
N ARG A 123 -13.92 3.33 -0.32
CA ARG A 123 -13.19 2.30 -1.09
C ARG A 123 -13.13 0.94 -0.37
N ARG A 124 -13.16 0.96 0.97
CA ARG A 124 -13.13 -0.24 1.83
C ARG A 124 -14.52 -0.78 2.18
N GLY A 125 -15.60 -0.19 1.66
CA GLY A 125 -16.97 -0.58 1.96
C GLY A 125 -17.47 -0.18 3.34
N ARG A 126 -16.73 0.65 4.09
CA ARG A 126 -17.11 1.18 5.41
C ARG A 126 -17.98 2.43 5.22
N LEU A 127 -19.14 2.24 4.59
CA LEU A 127 -19.97 3.31 4.05
C LEU A 127 -20.52 4.27 5.11
N ASP A 128 -20.98 3.77 6.26
CA ASP A 128 -21.52 4.63 7.33
C ASP A 128 -20.46 5.54 7.95
N GLU A 129 -19.24 5.00 8.15
CA GLU A 129 -18.12 5.76 8.68
C GLU A 129 -17.60 6.78 7.65
N SER A 130 -17.63 6.42 6.36
CA SER A 130 -17.32 7.31 5.26
C SER A 130 -18.25 8.53 5.25
N LEU A 131 -19.56 8.30 5.41
CA LEU A 131 -20.56 9.37 5.45
C LEU A 131 -20.35 10.32 6.63
N GLU A 132 -20.01 9.80 7.80
CA GLU A 132 -19.75 10.62 8.98
C GLU A 132 -18.48 11.47 8.79
N ALA A 133 -17.39 10.87 8.32
CA ALA A 133 -16.16 11.60 8.00
C ALA A 133 -16.40 12.68 6.92
N LEU A 134 -17.16 12.36 5.87
CA LEU A 134 -17.49 13.31 4.80
C LEU A 134 -18.35 14.47 5.32
N ARG A 135 -19.32 14.19 6.20
CA ARG A 135 -20.15 15.21 6.83
C ARG A 135 -19.30 16.19 7.64
N GLN A 136 -18.32 15.69 8.39
CA GLN A 136 -17.41 16.52 9.17
C GLN A 136 -16.46 17.33 8.27
N ALA A 137 -15.90 16.71 7.22
CA ALA A 137 -15.06 17.40 6.24
C ALA A 137 -15.80 18.58 5.58
N VAL A 138 -17.04 18.35 5.15
CA VAL A 138 -17.92 19.36 4.54
C VAL A 138 -18.31 20.47 5.52
N ALA A 139 -18.43 20.16 6.81
CA ALA A 139 -18.69 21.17 7.83
C ALA A 139 -17.50 22.11 8.03
N GLY A 140 -16.27 21.59 7.93
CA GLY A 140 -15.05 22.39 7.98
C GLY A 140 -14.81 23.18 6.69
N GLU A 141 -14.96 22.55 5.52
CA GLU A 141 -14.75 23.18 4.22
C GLU A 141 -15.80 22.74 3.20
N LYS A 142 -16.68 23.68 2.83
CA LYS A 142 -17.82 23.41 1.93
C LYS A 142 -17.40 22.96 0.52
N ALA A 143 -16.17 23.27 0.08
CA ALA A 143 -15.65 22.85 -1.22
C ALA A 143 -15.66 21.32 -1.39
N TYR A 144 -15.54 20.57 -0.29
CA TYR A 144 -15.61 19.11 -0.31
C TYR A 144 -16.95 18.53 -0.77
N ARG A 145 -18.04 19.32 -0.75
CA ARG A 145 -19.34 18.87 -1.32
C ARG A 145 -19.23 18.62 -2.81
N ILE A 146 -18.61 19.58 -3.50
CA ILE A 146 -18.45 19.55 -4.96
C ILE A 146 -17.44 18.47 -5.34
N LEU A 147 -16.33 18.37 -4.61
CA LEU A 147 -15.34 17.31 -4.83
C LEU A 147 -15.97 15.92 -4.63
N ALA A 148 -16.64 15.68 -3.51
CA ALA A 148 -17.26 14.39 -3.23
C ALA A 148 -18.32 13.99 -4.28
N GLN A 149 -19.11 14.94 -4.76
CA GLN A 149 -20.13 14.67 -5.78
C GLN A 149 -19.55 14.19 -7.11
N ASN A 150 -18.32 14.61 -7.45
CA ASN A 150 -17.66 14.27 -8.72
C ASN A 150 -16.66 13.11 -8.60
N GLU A 151 -16.36 12.65 -7.39
CA GLU A 151 -15.36 11.60 -7.18
C GLU A 151 -15.99 10.21 -7.32
N VAL A 152 -15.42 9.39 -8.21
CA VAL A 152 -15.93 8.05 -8.55
C VAL A 152 -15.85 7.07 -7.38
N ASP A 153 -14.96 7.30 -6.44
CA ASP A 153 -14.81 6.46 -5.25
C ASP A 153 -16.01 6.53 -4.32
N PHE A 154 -16.78 7.63 -4.37
CA PHE A 154 -18.06 7.76 -3.68
C PHE A 154 -19.24 7.19 -4.47
N ALA A 155 -19.03 6.56 -5.64
CA ALA A 155 -20.11 5.94 -6.42
C ALA A 155 -21.04 5.01 -5.61
N PRO A 156 -20.54 4.18 -4.66
CA PRO A 156 -21.40 3.37 -3.81
C PRO A 156 -22.39 4.18 -2.95
N LEU A 157 -22.10 5.45 -2.70
CA LEU A 157 -22.89 6.35 -1.86
C LEU A 157 -23.79 7.30 -2.67
N TRP A 158 -23.65 7.40 -4.00
CA TRP A 158 -24.36 8.40 -4.79
C TRP A 158 -25.89 8.34 -4.65
N GLU A 159 -26.46 7.14 -4.45
CA GLU A 159 -27.90 6.96 -4.23
C GLU A 159 -28.32 7.06 -2.75
N ASP A 160 -27.38 7.11 -1.80
CA ASP A 160 -27.67 7.27 -0.37
C ASP A 160 -28.23 8.68 -0.11
N LYS A 161 -29.40 8.74 0.55
CA LYS A 161 -30.07 10.00 0.88
C LYS A 161 -29.21 10.91 1.75
N ARG A 162 -28.39 10.34 2.64
CA ARG A 162 -27.45 11.04 3.51
C ARG A 162 -26.33 11.67 2.69
N PHE A 163 -25.78 10.93 1.73
CA PHE A 163 -24.76 11.46 0.82
C PHE A 163 -25.30 12.64 0.00
N LYS A 164 -26.47 12.46 -0.64
CA LYS A 164 -27.14 13.54 -1.40
C LYS A 164 -27.40 14.78 -0.53
N ALA A 165 -27.74 14.60 0.75
CA ALA A 165 -27.93 15.71 1.67
C ALA A 165 -26.62 16.44 2.01
N ILE A 166 -25.51 15.68 2.20
CA ILE A 166 -24.19 16.24 2.49
C ILE A 166 -23.65 17.03 1.28
N THR A 167 -23.81 16.50 0.06
CA THR A 167 -23.23 17.09 -1.16
C THR A 167 -24.12 18.12 -1.85
N LYS A 168 -25.34 18.36 -1.35
CA LYS A 168 -26.26 19.34 -1.92
C LYS A 168 -25.64 20.75 -1.94
N THR A 169 -25.45 21.29 -3.13
CA THR A 169 -25.20 22.71 -3.35
C THR A 169 -26.53 23.46 -3.34
N SER A 170 -26.65 24.47 -2.47
CA SER A 170 -27.81 25.37 -2.39
C SER A 170 -27.68 26.50 -3.40
#